data_AF-M3GZJ6-F1
#
_entry.id   AF-M3GZJ6-F1
#
_cell.length_a   1.000
_cell.length_b   1.000
_cell.length_c   1.000
_cell.angle_alpha   90.00
_cell.angle_beta   90.00
_cell.angle_gamma   90.00
#
_symmetry.space_group_name_H-M   'P 1'
#
loop_
_entity.id
_entity.type
_entity.pdbx_description
1 polymer ?
#
loop_
_entity_poly.entity_id
_entity_poly.type
_entity_poly.pdbx_seq_one_letter_code
_entity_poly.pdbx_strand_id
1 'polypeptide(L)'
;MKPYRFQTDIRTKIPVQLGNPDVKVFVDMTPDGLLSIDAGYAWDGPSGPTIDTKTFLRGSLVHDALYQLMREKKLDWKLYRDPADQLLKQICLEDGMNSFRAAYVYRFVRWFGESSATPRDAIAIFETAP
;
A
#
# COMPACT_ATOMS: atom_id res chain seq x y z
N MET A 1 -8.04 15.29 -13.95
CA MET A 1 -8.47 14.33 -12.91
C MET A 1 -8.12 14.90 -11.54
N LYS A 2 -8.86 14.55 -10.48
CA LYS A 2 -8.57 15.04 -9.12
C LYS A 2 -7.69 14.02 -8.38
N PRO A 3 -6.64 14.45 -7.65
CA PRO A 3 -5.87 13.55 -6.80
C PRO A 3 -6.76 13.01 -5.67
N TYR A 4 -6.59 11.75 -5.32
CA TYR A 4 -7.25 11.11 -4.19
C TYR A 4 -6.48 11.43 -2.91
N ARG A 5 -7.17 11.81 -1.84
CA ARG A 5 -6.55 12.12 -0.55
C ARG A 5 -7.20 11.29 0.54
N PHE A 6 -6.38 10.70 1.40
CA PHE A 6 -6.83 9.86 2.49
C PHE A 6 -6.01 10.15 3.75
N GLN A 7 -6.69 10.40 4.87
CA GLN A 7 -6.03 10.63 6.16
C GLN A 7 -5.74 9.27 6.80
N THR A 8 -4.46 8.95 6.95
CA THR A 8 -4.00 7.77 7.67
C THR A 8 -3.59 8.16 9.09
N ASP A 9 -3.60 7.18 10.00
CA ASP A 9 -3.03 7.32 11.35
C ASP A 9 -1.51 7.08 11.38
N ILE A 10 -0.92 6.78 10.21
CA ILE A 10 0.52 6.53 10.06
C ILE A 10 1.24 7.87 10.11
N ARG A 11 2.05 8.07 11.14
CA ARG A 11 2.91 9.25 11.27
C ARG A 11 4.34 8.93 10.89
N THR A 12 4.92 9.78 10.06
CA THR A 12 6.33 9.69 9.65
C THR A 12 7.09 10.90 10.20
N LYS A 13 8.41 10.76 10.38
CA LYS A 13 9.26 11.87 10.83
C LYS A 13 9.52 12.90 9.72
N ILE A 14 9.47 12.46 8.48
CA ILE A 14 9.73 13.24 7.27
C ILE A 14 8.64 12.96 6.24
N PRO A 15 8.34 13.92 5.34
CA PRO A 15 7.46 13.64 4.21
C PRO A 15 8.08 12.54 3.34
N VAL A 16 7.25 11.62 2.87
CA VAL A 16 7.67 10.52 1.98
C VAL A 16 6.96 10.63 0.65
N GLN A 17 7.71 10.49 -0.43
CA GLN A 17 7.24 10.64 -1.80
C GLN A 17 7.65 9.45 -2.65
N LEU A 18 6.74 9.08 -3.55
CA LEU A 18 6.94 8.09 -4.58
C LEU A 18 6.88 8.76 -5.96
N GLY A 19 7.94 8.60 -6.72
CA GLY A 19 8.15 9.26 -8.01
C GLY A 19 9.40 10.11 -7.98
N ASN A 20 9.59 10.88 -9.04
CA ASN A 20 10.71 11.82 -9.14
C ASN A 20 10.17 13.23 -8.83
N PRO A 21 10.64 13.90 -7.77
CA PRO A 21 10.19 15.26 -7.40
C PRO A 21 10.32 16.27 -8.54
N ASP A 22 11.32 16.10 -9.41
CA ASP A 22 11.63 17.00 -10.51
C ASP A 22 10.80 16.73 -11.78
N VAL A 23 10.13 15.57 -11.84
CA VAL A 23 9.36 15.14 -13.02
C VAL A 23 7.89 14.96 -12.67
N LYS A 24 7.58 14.05 -11.74
CA LYS A 24 6.23 13.75 -11.29
C LYS A 24 6.23 12.92 -10.00
N VAL A 25 5.44 13.35 -9.03
CA VAL A 25 5.11 12.60 -7.81
C VAL A 25 3.76 11.92 -7.99
N PHE A 26 3.70 10.61 -7.77
CA PHE A 26 2.48 9.82 -7.88
C PHE A 26 1.83 9.55 -6.53
N VAL A 27 2.64 9.37 -5.49
CA VAL A 27 2.16 9.22 -4.11
C VAL A 27 2.99 10.15 -3.22
N ASP A 28 2.32 10.94 -2.41
CA ASP A 28 2.92 11.82 -1.41
C ASP A 28 2.26 11.55 -0.06
N MET A 29 3.05 11.46 1.00
CA MET A 29 2.55 11.31 2.36
C MET A 29 3.25 12.31 3.27
N THR A 30 2.45 13.11 3.95
CA THR A 30 2.94 14.11 4.92
C THR A 30 3.29 13.45 6.27
N PRO A 31 4.13 14.07 7.10
CA PRO A 31 4.41 13.63 8.47
C PRO A 31 3.15 13.43 9.33
N ASP A 32 2.10 14.19 9.05
CA ASP A 32 0.81 14.14 9.75
C ASP A 32 -0.07 12.97 9.30
N GLY A 33 0.39 12.15 8.34
CA GLY A 33 -0.32 10.98 7.85
C GLY A 33 -1.31 11.25 6.71
N LEU A 34 -1.28 12.44 6.11
CA LEU A 34 -2.10 12.72 4.93
C LEU A 34 -1.47 12.08 3.69
N LEU A 35 -2.10 11.03 3.16
CA LEU A 35 -1.71 10.36 1.93
C LEU A 35 -2.43 10.98 0.73
N SER A 36 -1.67 11.45 -0.25
CA SER A 36 -2.15 11.99 -1.53
C SER A 36 -1.68 11.11 -2.67
N ILE A 37 -2.62 10.59 -3.46
CA ILE A 37 -2.37 9.72 -4.60
C ILE A 37 -2.83 10.44 -5.88
N ASP A 38 -1.91 10.65 -6.81
CA ASP A 38 -2.21 11.24 -8.10
C ASP A 38 -3.08 10.31 -8.95
N ALA A 39 -3.99 10.89 -9.74
CA ALA A 39 -4.88 10.11 -10.58
C ALA A 39 -4.17 9.34 -11.71
N GLY A 40 -2.90 9.66 -12.00
CA GLY A 40 -2.06 8.92 -12.93
C GLY A 40 -1.25 7.79 -12.29
N TYR A 41 -1.46 7.48 -11.00
CA TYR A 41 -0.81 6.34 -10.35
C TYR A 41 -1.38 5.02 -10.88
N ALA A 42 -0.50 4.17 -11.41
CA ALA A 42 -0.85 2.81 -11.82
C ALA A 42 -0.65 1.87 -10.62
N TRP A 43 -1.70 1.13 -10.25
CA TRP A 43 -1.68 0.16 -9.15
C TRP A 43 -2.26 -1.17 -9.61
N ASP A 44 -1.98 -2.25 -8.87
CA ASP A 44 -2.24 -3.64 -9.30
C ASP A 44 -3.71 -4.07 -9.13
N GLY A 45 -4.55 -3.14 -8.67
CA GLY A 45 -5.97 -3.36 -8.42
C GLY A 45 -6.29 -4.45 -7.39
N PRO A 46 -7.58 -4.77 -7.23
CA PRO A 46 -8.05 -5.98 -6.55
C PRO A 46 -7.53 -7.30 -7.16
N SER A 47 -6.30 -7.72 -6.87
CA SER A 47 -5.81 -9.02 -7.34
C SER A 47 -6.28 -10.17 -6.44
N GLY A 48 -7.30 -10.94 -6.89
CA GLY A 48 -7.85 -12.13 -6.23
C GLY A 48 -9.37 -12.30 -6.44
N PRO A 49 -10.00 -13.43 -6.05
CA PRO A 49 -11.41 -13.78 -6.35
C PRO A 49 -12.44 -12.93 -5.57
N THR A 50 -12.03 -11.74 -5.13
CA THR A 50 -12.84 -10.76 -4.45
C THR A 50 -13.72 -10.07 -5.47
N ILE A 51 -15.03 -10.28 -5.35
CA ILE A 51 -16.06 -9.57 -6.10
C ILE A 51 -15.69 -8.08 -6.13
N ASP A 52 -15.53 -7.57 -7.36
CA ASP A 52 -15.09 -6.21 -7.69
C ASP A 52 -16.11 -5.20 -7.14
N THR A 53 -16.01 -4.95 -5.84
CA THR A 53 -16.93 -4.09 -5.11
C THR A 53 -16.20 -2.79 -4.93
N LYS A 54 -16.85 -1.65 -5.22
CA LYS A 54 -16.29 -0.30 -5.02
C LYS A 54 -15.66 -0.11 -3.63
N THR A 55 -16.10 -0.93 -2.68
CA THR A 55 -15.65 -1.02 -1.29
C THR A 55 -14.26 -1.59 -1.07
N PHE A 56 -13.72 -2.32 -2.05
CA PHE A 56 -12.35 -2.83 -2.00
C PHE A 56 -11.38 -1.97 -2.81
N LEU A 57 -11.88 -1.25 -3.83
CA LEU A 57 -11.06 -0.43 -4.71
C LEU A 57 -10.35 0.72 -3.97
N ARG A 58 -11.08 1.37 -3.04
CA ARG A 58 -10.52 2.45 -2.20
C ARG A 58 -9.43 1.91 -1.27
N GLY A 59 -9.70 0.78 -0.64
CA GLY A 59 -8.77 0.11 0.28
C GLY A 59 -7.51 -0.37 -0.45
N SER A 60 -7.68 -1.05 -1.59
CA SER A 60 -6.55 -1.58 -2.37
C SER A 60 -5.66 -0.47 -2.90
N LEU A 61 -6.22 0.66 -3.35
CA LEU A 61 -5.46 1.83 -3.76
C LEU A 61 -4.55 2.36 -2.64
N VAL A 62 -5.10 2.56 -1.44
CA VAL A 62 -4.34 3.05 -0.27
C VAL A 62 -3.28 2.02 0.14
N HIS A 63 -3.64 0.74 0.15
CA HIS A 63 -2.75 -0.35 0.52
C HIS A 63 -1.55 -0.47 -0.43
N ASP A 64 -1.79 -0.45 -1.74
CA ASP A 64 -0.72 -0.55 -2.75
C ASP A 64 0.24 0.64 -2.68
N ALA A 65 -0.29 1.86 -2.46
CA ALA A 65 0.51 3.06 -2.30
C ALA A 65 1.44 2.97 -1.07
N LEU A 66 0.91 2.52 0.07
CA LEU A 66 1.71 2.30 1.29
C LEU A 66 2.75 1.19 1.09
N TYR A 67 2.36 0.09 0.46
CA TYR A 67 3.27 -1.01 0.15
C TYR A 67 4.38 -0.59 -0.81
N GLN A 68 4.11 0.28 -1.77
CA GLN A 68 5.13 0.77 -2.67
C GLN A 68 6.12 1.71 -1.97
N LEU A 69 5.66 2.56 -1.05
CA LEU A 69 6.55 3.34 -0.18
C LEU A 69 7.44 2.45 0.69
N MET A 70 6.93 1.30 1.16
CA MET A 70 7.71 0.30 1.88
C MET A 70 8.74 -0.40 0.98
N ARG A 71 8.34 -0.79 -0.24
CA ARG A 71 9.22 -1.41 -1.25
C ARG A 71 10.40 -0.52 -1.64
N GLU A 72 10.17 0.79 -1.73
CA GLU A 72 11.17 1.83 -2.00
C GLU A 72 11.98 2.23 -0.75
N LYS A 73 11.82 1.51 0.38
CA LYS A 73 12.48 1.78 1.67
C LYS A 73 12.25 3.20 2.22
N LYS A 74 11.18 3.87 1.78
CA LYS A 74 10.75 5.18 2.33
C LYS A 74 10.03 5.01 3.67
N LEU A 75 9.35 3.87 3.83
CA LEU A 75 8.72 3.43 5.07
C LEU A 75 9.36 2.12 5.54
N ASP A 76 9.53 1.97 6.85
CA ASP A 76 9.94 0.70 7.43
C ASP A 76 8.80 -0.31 7.33
N TRP A 77 8.96 -1.28 6.42
CA TRP A 77 7.97 -2.32 6.18
C TRP A 77 7.68 -3.15 7.44
N LYS A 78 8.62 -3.32 8.37
CA LYS A 78 8.38 -4.09 9.60
C LYS A 78 7.47 -3.34 10.57
N LEU A 79 7.55 -2.02 10.59
CA LEU A 79 6.76 -1.17 11.48
C LEU A 79 5.39 -0.83 10.89
N TYR A 80 5.32 -0.60 9.58
CA TYR A 80 4.14 -0.02 8.94
C TYR A 80 3.28 -1.02 8.17
N ARG A 81 3.73 -2.27 7.97
CA ARG A 81 2.94 -3.32 7.30
C ARG A 81 1.65 -3.66 8.07
N ASP A 82 1.76 -3.97 9.36
CA ASP A 82 0.60 -4.31 10.19
C ASP A 82 -0.43 -3.15 10.23
N PRO A 83 -0.02 -1.88 10.44
CA PRO A 83 -0.90 -0.72 10.29
C PRO A 83 -1.53 -0.59 8.90
N ALA A 84 -0.78 -0.81 7.82
CA ALA A 84 -1.31 -0.72 6.46
C ALA A 84 -2.36 -1.80 6.16
N ASP A 85 -2.13 -3.05 6.60
CA ASP A 85 -3.10 -4.14 6.47
C ASP A 85 -4.36 -3.90 7.31
N GLN A 86 -4.20 -3.32 8.52
CA GLN A 86 -5.33 -2.92 9.36
C GLN A 86 -6.14 -1.79 8.73
N LEU A 87 -5.46 -0.80 8.14
CA LEU A 87 -6.11 0.31 7.46
C LEU A 87 -6.90 -0.16 6.24
N LEU A 88 -6.35 -1.10 5.46
CA LEU A 88 -7.08 -1.77 4.37
C LEU A 88 -8.39 -2.37 4.89
N LYS A 89 -8.31 -3.15 5.97
CA LYS A 89 -9.49 -3.77 6.59
C LYS A 89 -10.49 -2.72 7.06
N GLN A 90 -10.03 -1.63 7.70
CA GLN A 90 -10.88 -0.55 8.17
C GLN A 90 -11.61 0.14 7.02
N ILE A 91 -10.89 0.51 5.95
CA ILE A 91 -11.49 1.13 4.77
C ILE A 91 -12.54 0.20 4.15
N CYS A 92 -12.26 -1.09 4.04
CA CYS A 92 -13.23 -2.07 3.54
C CYS A 92 -14.50 -2.10 4.40
N LEU A 93 -14.35 -2.08 5.73
CA LEU A 93 -15.48 -2.06 6.67
C LEU A 93 -16.29 -0.75 6.56
N GLU A 94 -15.61 0.39 6.48
CA GLU A 94 -16.22 1.72 6.32
C GLU A 94 -17.01 1.82 5.02
N ASP A 95 -16.48 1.25 3.94
CA ASP A 95 -17.17 1.23 2.65
C ASP A 95 -18.34 0.20 2.62
N GLY A 96 -18.60 -0.51 3.72
CA GLY A 96 -19.76 -1.41 3.86
C GLY A 96 -19.48 -2.87 3.50
N MET A 97 -18.21 -3.27 3.42
CA MET A 97 -17.86 -4.69 3.29
C MET A 97 -18.22 -5.44 4.57
N ASN A 98 -18.85 -6.61 4.40
CA ASN A 98 -19.15 -7.50 5.51
C ASN A 98 -17.88 -7.86 6.30
N SER A 99 -17.94 -7.80 7.62
CA SER A 99 -16.81 -8.02 8.53
C SER A 99 -16.13 -9.39 8.35
N PHE A 100 -16.87 -10.42 7.97
CA PHE A 100 -16.29 -11.72 7.61
C PHE A 100 -15.43 -11.67 6.35
N ARG A 101 -15.87 -10.91 5.33
CA ARG A 101 -15.08 -10.68 4.11
C ARG A 101 -13.85 -9.82 4.38
N ALA A 102 -14.00 -8.74 5.15
CA ALA A 102 -12.87 -7.89 5.52
C ALA A 102 -11.81 -8.68 6.31
N ALA A 103 -12.23 -9.59 7.21
CA ALA A 103 -11.31 -10.48 7.92
C ALA A 103 -10.64 -11.51 7.00
N TYR A 104 -11.37 -12.06 6.01
CA TYR A 104 -10.80 -12.95 5.00
C TYR A 104 -9.72 -12.24 4.16
N VAL A 105 -10.03 -11.04 3.66
CA VAL A 105 -9.10 -10.20 2.88
C VAL A 105 -7.86 -9.87 3.71
N TYR A 106 -8.03 -9.42 4.97
CA TYR A 106 -6.90 -9.16 5.87
C TYR A 106 -6.00 -10.39 6.05
N ARG A 107 -6.58 -11.57 6.27
CA ARG A 107 -5.81 -12.81 6.40
C ARG A 107 -5.09 -13.19 5.11
N PHE A 108 -5.71 -12.98 3.96
CA PHE A 108 -5.13 -13.26 2.66
C PHE A 108 -3.95 -12.35 2.35
N VAL A 109 -4.12 -11.04 2.55
CA VAL A 109 -3.05 -10.04 2.40
C VAL A 109 -1.93 -10.30 3.40
N ARG A 110 -2.21 -10.73 4.63
CA ARG A 110 -1.16 -11.11 5.57
C ARG A 110 -0.34 -12.32 5.10
N TRP A 111 -0.98 -13.28 4.44
CA TRP A 111 -0.31 -14.49 3.95
C TRP A 111 0.49 -14.23 2.67
N PHE A 112 -0.03 -13.44 1.73
CA PHE A 112 0.62 -13.12 0.46
C PHE A 112 1.54 -11.89 0.51
N GLY A 113 1.29 -10.97 1.43
CA GLY A 113 2.02 -9.72 1.58
C GLY A 113 3.45 -9.87 2.08
N GLU A 114 3.82 -11.01 2.70
CA GLU A 114 5.23 -11.30 3.05
C GLU A 114 6.13 -11.33 1.81
N SER A 115 5.65 -11.88 0.69
CA SER A 115 6.42 -11.96 -0.55
C SER A 115 6.42 -10.64 -1.33
N SER A 116 5.42 -9.78 -1.13
CA SER A 116 5.26 -8.52 -1.87
C SER A 116 5.84 -7.31 -1.15
N ALA A 117 6.01 -7.38 0.19
CA ALA A 117 6.64 -6.34 1.00
C ALA A 117 8.17 -6.49 1.09
N THR A 118 8.72 -7.63 0.67
CA THR A 118 10.16 -7.84 0.65
C THR A 118 10.85 -6.81 -0.26
N PRO A 119 11.85 -6.06 0.26
CA PRO A 119 12.63 -5.14 -0.55
C PRO A 119 13.30 -5.87 -1.72
N ARG A 120 13.43 -5.20 -2.87
CA ARG A 120 13.97 -5.77 -4.12
C ARG A 120 15.43 -6.28 -4.05
N ASP A 121 16.10 -6.15 -2.91
CA ASP A 121 17.52 -6.47 -2.71
C ASP A 121 17.78 -7.82 -2.02
N ALA A 122 16.86 -8.79 -2.14
CA ALA A 122 17.13 -10.18 -1.75
C ALA A 122 17.62 -11.05 -2.92
N ILE A 123 18.18 -10.45 -3.98
CA ILE A 123 19.06 -11.16 -4.92
C ILE A 123 20.48 -10.75 -4.58
N ALA A 124 20.97 -11.28 -3.46
CA ALA A 124 22.39 -11.47 -3.29
C ALA A 124 22.84 -12.49 -4.36
N ILE A 125 23.60 -12.02 -5.34
CA ILE A 125 24.79 -12.70 -5.88
C ILE A 125 24.84 -14.21 -5.64
N PHE A 126 24.28 -14.98 -6.56
CA PHE A 126 24.88 -16.27 -6.91
C PHE A 126 25.85 -16.03 -8.08
N GLU A 127 27.06 -15.57 -7.73
CA GLU A 127 28.25 -16.14 -8.36
C GLU A 127 28.13 -17.66 -8.19
N THR A 128 28.10 -18.45 -9.25
CA THR A 128 29.33 -18.92 -9.86
C THR A 128 28.97 -19.58 -11.18
N ALA A 129 29.55 -19.06 -12.27
CA ALA A 129 29.71 -19.81 -13.51
C ALA A 129 30.98 -20.69 -13.37
N PRO A 130 30.89 -21.99 -13.64
CA PRO A 130 31.98 -22.74 -14.25
C PRO A 130 31.86 -22.74 -15.79
#